data_AF-A0A9X3HNI9-F1
#
_entry.id   AF-A0A9X3HNI9-F1
#
_cell.length_a   1.000
_cell.length_b   1.000
_cell.length_c   1.000
_cell.angle_alpha   90.00
_cell.angle_beta   90.00
_cell.angle_gamma   90.00
#
_symmetry.space_group_name_H-M   'P 1'
#
loop_
_entity.id
_entity.type
_entity.pdbx_description
1 polymer ?
#
loop_
_entity_poly.entity_id
_entity_poly.type
_entity_poly.pdbx_seq_one_letter_code
_entity_poly.pdbx_strand_id
1 'polypeptide(L)'
;MIVLLLLFSLNSFSQIYFGTNASMYVKNELLYVKQDINLQANSILYLRNRSQLVQGTTSTSLNTGTGIVSVYQEGTSDNFDYNYWCSPIGSTAVTGNGNFGITMLNRPLTATTATVAIVLPLATKDGISNPLSIAARWIYKLINANSYSQWIYIGGASTLAAGEGFTMKGTSGTDNLDAESNGIQNNPGGIGAQRYDFRGKPNDGNITVSLGLNNATLSGNPYPSALHLNAFLLDSDNSAGTGIAYFWEQNKATNSHFIADYRAGYGSYSPISLVSNGVYVPATFNSYNDDGSLNTTGTSSGLIIARKYSPIGQGFILNGRITGTVTLKNSHRAYYKEGNPLTQFERPAKNKASKVSDSIHDTSYFKLNAILNNQFTRQLALAFLPEATDGIDYGIDALNMDASLPNDVCFLLDNKNYVIQGVNFEETKKIPLAVKATNNTTIKFYVPEVINFDLSQSIYIHDALDDSYHDIKNNVYEVAVLKGTYNDRFNITFIDEKKLNTKDLTKSKFTIIQNNTDEKLTISNTDQIEIKSVVVYDMLGRIILSKEILGNNQYYYFSTSGLSSGIYIVELLTVDALKTIQKVIISNSGK
;
A
#
# COMPACT_ATOMS: atom_id res chain seq x y z
N MET A 1 62.88 -4.42 23.01
CA MET A 1 62.19 -5.53 22.31
C MET A 1 60.69 -5.19 22.32
N ILE A 2 60.16 -4.67 21.22
CA ILE A 2 58.73 -4.38 21.07
C ILE A 2 58.10 -5.67 20.53
N VAL A 3 57.23 -6.31 21.32
CA VAL A 3 56.46 -7.47 20.90
C VAL A 3 55.22 -6.96 20.17
N LEU A 4 55.22 -7.12 18.85
CA LEU A 4 54.04 -6.87 18.02
C LEU A 4 53.10 -8.09 18.13
N LEU A 5 51.98 -7.94 18.85
CA LEU A 5 50.95 -8.97 18.94
C LEU A 5 50.05 -8.87 17.70
N LEU A 6 50.29 -9.71 16.69
CA LEU A 6 49.38 -9.89 15.56
C LEU A 6 48.20 -10.77 16.00
N LEU A 7 47.04 -10.16 16.25
CA LEU A 7 45.78 -10.86 16.44
C LEU A 7 45.27 -11.35 15.07
N PHE A 8 45.47 -12.64 14.79
CA PHE A 8 44.80 -13.31 13.67
C PHE A 8 43.37 -13.67 14.08
N SER A 9 42.35 -13.08 13.44
CA SER A 9 40.98 -13.55 13.53
C SER A 9 40.76 -14.71 12.54
N LEU A 10 40.72 -15.94 13.06
CA LEU A 10 40.29 -17.09 12.27
C LEU A 10 38.76 -17.07 12.18
N ASN A 11 38.23 -16.86 10.98
CA ASN A 11 36.81 -17.07 10.70
C ASN A 11 36.54 -18.58 10.65
N SER A 12 36.00 -19.17 11.72
CA SER A 12 35.45 -20.52 11.64
C SER A 12 34.11 -20.47 10.90
N PHE A 13 33.92 -21.37 9.94
CA PHE A 13 32.65 -21.52 9.24
C PHE A 13 31.81 -22.56 9.99
N SER A 14 30.65 -22.16 10.49
CA SER A 14 29.72 -23.06 11.16
C SER A 14 28.83 -23.75 10.12
N GLN A 15 29.04 -25.04 9.94
CA GLN A 15 28.11 -25.99 9.31
C GLN A 15 27.41 -26.78 10.43
N ILE A 16 26.16 -27.20 10.22
CA ILE A 16 25.47 -28.08 11.17
C ILE A 16 25.40 -29.49 10.60
N TYR A 17 25.84 -30.47 11.41
CA TYR A 17 25.70 -31.89 11.13
C TYR A 17 24.93 -32.56 12.26
N PHE A 18 23.81 -33.21 11.94
CA PHE A 18 23.07 -34.05 12.87
C PHE A 18 23.26 -35.51 12.46
N GLY A 19 23.80 -36.33 13.37
CA GLY A 19 23.90 -37.78 13.17
C GLY A 19 22.52 -38.45 13.15
N THR A 20 22.49 -39.71 12.75
CA THR A 20 21.25 -40.51 12.69
C THR A 20 20.52 -40.49 14.05
N ASN A 21 19.20 -40.26 14.02
CA ASN A 21 18.33 -40.11 15.20
C ASN A 21 18.66 -38.90 16.12
N ALA A 22 19.59 -38.01 15.76
CA ALA A 22 19.88 -36.83 16.56
C ALA A 22 18.76 -35.79 16.43
N SER A 23 18.42 -35.11 17.52
CA SER A 23 17.42 -34.04 17.49
C SER A 23 17.96 -32.79 18.18
N MET A 24 17.60 -31.63 17.65
CA MET A 24 17.85 -30.34 18.28
C MET A 24 16.55 -29.57 18.38
N TYR A 25 16.38 -28.88 19.51
CA TYR A 25 15.19 -28.11 19.81
C TYR A 25 15.56 -26.64 19.97
N VAL A 26 15.05 -25.78 19.09
CA VAL A 26 15.25 -24.32 19.12
C VAL A 26 13.90 -23.68 19.41
N LYS A 27 13.83 -22.91 20.49
CA LYS A 27 12.58 -22.26 20.94
C LYS A 27 12.79 -20.78 21.12
N ASN A 28 11.97 -19.97 20.47
CA ASN A 28 11.97 -18.51 20.59
C ASN A 28 13.30 -17.81 20.24
N GLU A 29 14.17 -18.49 19.49
CA GLU A 29 15.51 -18.02 19.15
C GLU A 29 15.79 -18.06 17.65
N LEU A 30 16.83 -17.34 17.24
CA LEU A 30 17.44 -17.47 15.92
C LEU A 30 18.50 -18.57 15.95
N LEU A 31 18.37 -19.57 15.07
CA LEU A 31 19.48 -20.44 14.71
C LEU A 31 20.13 -19.92 13.43
N TYR A 32 21.38 -19.49 13.51
CA TYR A 32 22.16 -19.07 12.34
C TYR A 32 23.19 -20.14 11.98
N VAL A 33 23.21 -20.56 10.71
CA VAL A 33 24.21 -21.50 10.17
C VAL A 33 24.90 -20.83 8.99
N LYS A 34 26.22 -20.69 9.03
CA LYS A 34 26.94 -19.92 8.00
C LYS A 34 26.94 -20.63 6.64
N GLN A 35 26.96 -21.96 6.65
CA GLN A 35 27.03 -22.82 5.46
C GLN A 35 25.80 -23.74 5.36
N ASP A 36 25.99 -24.91 4.76
CA ASP A 36 24.98 -25.95 4.61
C ASP A 36 24.68 -26.70 5.91
N ILE A 37 23.53 -27.36 5.87
CA ILE A 37 23.02 -28.23 6.92
C ILE A 37 22.97 -29.65 6.37
N ASN A 38 23.50 -30.58 7.15
CA ASN A 38 23.42 -32.01 6.90
C ASN A 38 22.63 -32.70 8.01
N LEU A 39 21.40 -33.14 7.70
CA LEU A 39 20.52 -33.85 8.62
C LEU A 39 20.46 -35.33 8.22
N GLN A 40 21.13 -36.22 8.97
CA GLN A 40 21.09 -37.66 8.67
C GLN A 40 19.73 -38.30 8.99
N ALA A 41 19.56 -39.58 8.66
CA ALA A 41 18.28 -40.27 8.79
C ALA A 41 17.66 -40.14 10.19
N ASN A 42 16.34 -39.91 10.24
CA ASN A 42 15.56 -39.71 11.46
C ASN A 42 16.02 -38.55 12.35
N SER A 43 16.94 -37.70 11.89
CA SER A 43 17.32 -36.50 12.64
C SER A 43 16.30 -35.39 12.43
N ILE A 44 16.03 -34.62 13.49
CA ILE A 44 15.01 -33.56 13.45
C ILE A 44 15.52 -32.28 14.12
N LEU A 45 15.48 -31.17 13.38
CA LEU A 45 15.61 -29.83 13.93
C LEU A 45 14.21 -29.24 14.15
N TYR A 46 13.85 -29.01 15.40
CA TYR A 46 12.56 -28.43 15.79
C TYR A 46 12.66 -26.92 15.97
N LEU A 47 11.86 -26.18 15.22
CA LEU A 47 11.68 -24.74 15.36
C LEU A 47 10.34 -24.46 16.06
N ARG A 48 10.40 -23.91 17.29
CA ARG A 48 9.25 -23.71 18.18
C ARG A 48 9.14 -22.28 18.70
N ASN A 49 7.92 -21.88 19.05
CA ASN A 49 7.60 -20.56 19.55
C ASN A 49 8.22 -19.43 18.70
N ARG A 50 7.92 -19.41 17.39
CA ARG A 50 8.40 -18.41 16.41
C ARG A 50 9.93 -18.36 16.24
N SER A 51 10.66 -19.40 16.62
CA SER A 51 12.09 -19.52 16.26
C SER A 51 12.28 -19.59 14.75
N GLN A 52 13.44 -19.16 14.29
CA GLN A 52 13.75 -19.10 12.86
C GLN A 52 15.12 -19.70 12.60
N LEU A 53 15.26 -20.33 11.44
CA LEU A 53 16.54 -20.76 10.90
C LEU A 53 16.96 -19.76 9.83
N VAL A 54 18.17 -19.20 9.91
CA VAL A 54 18.78 -18.41 8.84
C VAL A 54 20.09 -19.06 8.44
N GLN A 55 20.31 -19.19 7.13
CA GLN A 55 21.54 -19.72 6.58
C GLN A 55 22.32 -18.63 5.82
N GLY A 56 23.64 -18.78 5.76
CA GLY A 56 24.57 -17.82 5.14
C GLY A 56 25.00 -18.16 3.71
N THR A 57 24.47 -19.22 3.10
CA THR A 57 24.78 -19.63 1.72
C THR A 57 24.48 -18.51 0.72
N THR A 58 25.41 -18.19 -0.17
CA THR A 58 25.25 -17.11 -1.17
C THR A 58 24.94 -17.61 -2.58
N SER A 59 24.94 -18.94 -2.76
CA SER A 59 24.64 -19.65 -4.00
C SER A 59 23.39 -20.52 -3.85
N THR A 60 23.19 -21.48 -4.74
CA THR A 60 22.18 -22.54 -4.55
C THR A 60 22.45 -23.33 -3.26
N SER A 61 21.38 -23.78 -2.61
CA SER A 61 21.46 -24.65 -1.42
C SER A 61 22.27 -25.91 -1.68
N LEU A 62 23.12 -26.26 -0.70
CA LEU A 62 23.84 -27.53 -0.63
C LEU A 62 23.38 -28.37 0.56
N ASN A 63 22.21 -28.08 1.13
CA ASN A 63 21.69 -28.88 2.24
C ASN A 63 21.55 -30.36 1.85
N THR A 64 22.01 -31.26 2.70
CA THR A 64 22.06 -32.72 2.45
C THR A 64 21.37 -33.53 3.54
N GLY A 65 21.24 -34.84 3.29
CA GLY A 65 20.67 -35.81 4.22
C GLY A 65 19.15 -35.99 4.11
N THR A 66 18.63 -36.96 4.87
CA THR A 66 17.23 -37.41 4.87
C THR A 66 16.44 -37.03 6.11
N GLY A 67 17.10 -36.41 7.11
CA GLY A 67 16.45 -35.77 8.25
C GLY A 67 15.72 -34.49 7.86
N ILE A 68 14.98 -33.92 8.82
CA ILE A 68 14.02 -32.85 8.56
C ILE A 68 14.17 -31.67 9.52
N VAL A 69 13.78 -30.50 9.03
CA VAL A 69 13.32 -29.39 9.87
C VAL A 69 11.81 -29.53 10.07
N SER A 70 11.36 -29.28 11.29
CA SER A 70 9.95 -29.15 11.66
C SER A 70 9.70 -27.71 12.10
N VAL A 71 8.83 -27.00 11.38
CA VAL A 71 8.50 -25.59 11.67
C VAL A 71 6.99 -25.39 11.65
N TYR A 72 6.48 -24.71 12.68
CA TYR A 72 5.06 -24.39 12.78
C TYR A 72 4.73 -23.10 12.06
N GLN A 73 3.60 -23.12 11.35
CA GLN A 73 2.95 -21.91 10.86
C GLN A 73 1.43 -22.10 10.86
N GLU A 74 0.70 -21.00 10.99
CA GLU A 74 -0.74 -20.98 11.14
C GLU A 74 -1.40 -20.22 9.98
N GLY A 75 -2.51 -20.76 9.48
CA GLY A 75 -3.36 -20.12 8.49
C GLY A 75 -4.81 -20.03 8.95
N THR A 76 -5.70 -19.57 8.08
CA THR A 76 -7.14 -19.59 8.35
C THR A 76 -7.69 -21.02 8.52
N SER A 77 -8.65 -21.17 9.43
CA SER A 77 -9.36 -22.42 9.71
C SER A 77 -10.81 -22.41 9.21
N ASP A 78 -11.06 -21.74 8.09
CA ASP A 78 -12.37 -21.72 7.45
C ASP A 78 -12.33 -22.48 6.13
N ASN A 79 -13.30 -23.36 5.94
CA ASN A 79 -13.52 -24.06 4.68
C ASN A 79 -13.99 -23.14 3.56
N PHE A 80 -14.12 -21.82 3.74
CA PHE A 80 -14.39 -20.87 2.65
C PHE A 80 -13.25 -19.89 2.38
N ASP A 81 -12.26 -19.91 3.24
CA ASP A 81 -11.11 -19.04 3.16
C ASP A 81 -9.93 -19.74 2.49
N TYR A 82 -9.25 -19.03 1.58
CA TYR A 82 -7.97 -19.46 1.06
C TYR A 82 -6.82 -18.93 1.92
N ASN A 83 -5.81 -19.77 2.07
CA ASN A 83 -4.46 -19.38 2.40
C ASN A 83 -3.60 -19.40 1.13
N TYR A 84 -2.77 -18.38 0.96
CA TYR A 84 -1.73 -18.38 -0.07
C TYR A 84 -0.40 -18.67 0.63
N TRP A 85 0.22 -19.77 0.27
CA TRP A 85 1.42 -20.30 0.90
C TRP A 85 2.61 -20.29 -0.05
N CYS A 86 3.82 -20.32 0.50
CA CYS A 86 5.05 -20.73 -0.19
C CYS A 86 5.89 -21.55 0.78
N SER A 87 6.20 -22.81 0.45
CA SER A 87 6.74 -23.72 1.46
C SER A 87 8.15 -23.32 1.93
N PRO A 88 8.45 -23.32 3.25
CA PRO A 88 9.79 -23.14 3.80
C PRO A 88 10.68 -24.38 3.70
N ILE A 89 10.10 -25.51 3.30
CA ILE A 89 10.75 -26.82 3.22
C ILE A 89 10.45 -27.52 1.89
N GLY A 90 11.24 -28.53 1.57
CA GLY A 90 11.04 -29.40 0.42
C GLY A 90 11.37 -30.86 0.71
N SER A 91 11.25 -31.70 -0.32
CA SER A 91 11.61 -33.11 -0.27
C SER A 91 13.06 -33.32 0.17
N THR A 92 13.28 -34.32 1.01
CA THR A 92 14.62 -34.70 1.48
C THR A 92 15.39 -35.55 0.47
N ALA A 93 14.75 -35.99 -0.62
CA ALA A 93 15.30 -36.95 -1.57
C ALA A 93 16.43 -36.41 -2.47
N VAL A 94 16.60 -35.09 -2.56
CA VAL A 94 17.62 -34.44 -3.40
C VAL A 94 18.54 -33.56 -2.57
N THR A 95 19.77 -33.33 -3.05
CA THR A 95 20.66 -32.29 -2.50
C THR A 95 20.09 -30.91 -2.83
N GLY A 96 20.18 -29.99 -1.87
CA GLY A 96 19.65 -28.63 -2.01
C GLY A 96 18.14 -28.56 -1.78
N ASN A 97 17.49 -27.63 -2.49
CA ASN A 97 16.05 -27.38 -2.35
C ASN A 97 15.24 -28.42 -3.14
N GLY A 98 14.42 -29.21 -2.44
CA GLY A 98 13.52 -30.19 -3.06
C GLY A 98 12.13 -29.62 -3.32
N ASN A 99 11.36 -30.30 -4.18
CA ASN A 99 9.95 -29.95 -4.38
C ASN A 99 9.13 -30.22 -3.11
N PHE A 100 8.11 -29.39 -2.89
CA PHE A 100 7.12 -29.53 -1.84
C PHE A 100 5.86 -30.25 -2.34
N GLY A 101 5.17 -30.91 -1.41
CA GLY A 101 3.80 -31.40 -1.56
C GLY A 101 3.08 -31.34 -0.23
N ILE A 102 1.74 -31.24 -0.26
CA ILE A 102 0.92 -31.12 0.95
C ILE A 102 1.01 -32.32 1.91
N THR A 103 1.58 -33.44 1.46
CA THR A 103 1.92 -34.60 2.30
C THR A 103 3.04 -34.31 3.31
N MET A 104 3.78 -33.20 3.15
CA MET A 104 4.79 -32.73 4.11
C MET A 104 4.19 -31.86 5.22
N LEU A 105 2.87 -31.63 5.20
CA LEU A 105 2.14 -30.96 6.28
C LEU A 105 1.67 -31.99 7.31
N ASN A 106 1.83 -31.63 8.58
CA ASN A 106 1.51 -32.49 9.70
C ASN A 106 0.65 -31.73 10.72
N ARG A 107 -0.15 -32.46 11.49
CA ARG A 107 -0.82 -31.99 12.69
C ARG A 107 0.09 -32.22 13.90
N PRO A 108 0.53 -31.18 14.62
CA PRO A 108 1.35 -31.36 15.81
C PRO A 108 0.54 -32.01 16.94
N LEU A 109 1.16 -32.98 17.63
CA LEU A 109 0.61 -33.68 18.81
C LEU A 109 1.26 -33.21 20.11
N THR A 110 2.56 -32.93 20.04
CA THR A 110 3.37 -32.32 21.08
C THR A 110 4.40 -31.41 20.41
N ALA A 111 5.28 -30.77 21.19
CA ALA A 111 6.36 -29.97 20.65
C ALA A 111 7.30 -30.76 19.72
N THR A 112 7.35 -32.10 19.77
CA THR A 112 8.26 -32.92 18.96
C THR A 112 7.54 -33.97 18.08
N THR A 113 6.34 -34.38 18.44
CA THR A 113 5.56 -35.40 17.71
C THR A 113 4.44 -34.79 16.88
N ALA A 114 4.12 -35.42 15.75
CA ALA A 114 3.04 -35.01 14.86
C ALA A 114 2.51 -36.20 14.06
N THR A 115 1.33 -36.04 13.46
CA THR A 115 0.73 -36.99 12.52
C THR A 115 0.65 -36.35 11.14
N VAL A 116 1.01 -37.08 10.10
CA VAL A 116 0.92 -36.61 8.70
C VAL A 116 -0.52 -36.25 8.35
N ALA A 117 -0.72 -35.15 7.62
CA ALA A 117 -2.04 -34.76 7.14
C ALA A 117 -2.57 -35.78 6.12
N ILE A 118 -3.87 -36.08 6.21
CA ILE A 118 -4.55 -36.95 5.25
C ILE A 118 -4.85 -36.14 3.99
N VAL A 119 -4.39 -36.60 2.83
CA VAL A 119 -4.77 -35.99 1.54
C VAL A 119 -6.12 -36.57 1.11
N LEU A 120 -7.13 -35.70 1.04
CA LEU A 120 -8.49 -36.12 0.69
C LEU A 120 -8.65 -36.37 -0.82
N PRO A 121 -9.56 -37.28 -1.22
CA PRO A 121 -9.89 -37.49 -2.63
C PRO A 121 -10.36 -36.21 -3.33
N LEU A 122 -10.17 -36.13 -4.65
CA LEU A 122 -10.49 -34.95 -5.46
C LEU A 122 -11.97 -34.50 -5.40
N ALA A 123 -12.88 -35.43 -5.13
CA ALA A 123 -14.30 -35.15 -4.97
C ALA A 123 -14.61 -34.37 -3.68
N THR A 124 -13.74 -34.47 -2.66
CA THR A 124 -13.92 -33.81 -1.38
C THR A 124 -13.46 -32.35 -1.47
N LYS A 125 -14.34 -31.43 -1.08
CA LYS A 125 -14.12 -29.99 -1.21
C LYS A 125 -13.60 -29.33 0.06
N ASP A 126 -13.68 -30.01 1.19
CA ASP A 126 -13.57 -29.40 2.51
C ASP A 126 -12.55 -30.15 3.36
N GLY A 127 -11.68 -29.40 4.02
CA GLY A 127 -10.69 -29.93 4.95
C GLY A 127 -11.25 -30.12 6.35
N ILE A 128 -10.56 -30.91 7.17
CA ILE A 128 -10.93 -31.19 8.56
C ILE A 128 -9.71 -30.95 9.43
N SER A 129 -9.88 -30.28 10.57
CA SER A 129 -8.78 -29.89 11.46
C SER A 129 -8.24 -31.05 12.30
N ASN A 130 -9.09 -32.01 12.67
CA ASN A 130 -8.72 -33.16 13.48
C ASN A 130 -9.61 -34.40 13.19
N PRO A 131 -9.06 -35.53 12.68
CA PRO A 131 -7.69 -35.66 12.19
C PRO A 131 -7.44 -34.72 11.01
N LEU A 132 -6.26 -34.09 10.98
CA LEU A 132 -5.95 -33.08 9.96
C LEU A 132 -6.02 -33.72 8.57
N SER A 133 -6.93 -33.20 7.76
CA SER A 133 -7.22 -33.68 6.41
C SER A 133 -7.34 -32.50 5.45
N ILE A 134 -6.60 -32.53 4.35
CA ILE A 134 -6.48 -31.41 3.41
C ILE A 134 -7.18 -31.78 2.10
N ALA A 135 -8.06 -30.89 1.64
CA ALA A 135 -8.76 -31.04 0.37
C ALA A 135 -7.82 -30.72 -0.80
N ALA A 136 -7.26 -31.77 -1.43
CA ALA A 136 -6.34 -31.64 -2.57
C ALA A 136 -6.95 -30.89 -3.77
N ARG A 137 -8.28 -30.82 -3.86
CA ARG A 137 -9.00 -30.10 -4.91
C ARG A 137 -8.57 -28.64 -5.06
N TRP A 138 -8.09 -28.02 -4.00
CA TRP A 138 -7.84 -26.57 -3.92
C TRP A 138 -6.37 -26.19 -3.89
N ILE A 139 -5.50 -27.13 -4.28
CA ILE A 139 -4.06 -26.89 -4.39
C ILE A 139 -3.71 -26.52 -5.82
N TYR A 140 -3.52 -25.23 -6.05
CA TYR A 140 -3.13 -24.67 -7.34
C TYR A 140 -1.90 -23.78 -7.18
N LYS A 141 -1.11 -23.69 -8.24
CA LYS A 141 -0.07 -22.65 -8.39
C LYS A 141 -0.42 -21.73 -9.55
N LEU A 142 0.22 -20.56 -9.59
CA LEU A 142 0.09 -19.61 -10.68
C LEU A 142 1.49 -19.20 -11.14
N ILE A 143 1.80 -19.40 -12.42
CA ILE A 143 3.10 -19.03 -13.00
C ILE A 143 2.82 -18.32 -14.32
N ASN A 144 3.35 -17.10 -14.48
CA ASN A 144 3.26 -16.32 -15.71
C ASN A 144 1.85 -16.27 -16.30
N ALA A 145 0.84 -15.97 -15.48
CA ALA A 145 -0.56 -15.90 -15.88
C ALA A 145 -1.06 -14.46 -16.06
N ASN A 146 -1.88 -14.21 -17.06
CA ASN A 146 -2.64 -12.97 -17.26
C ASN A 146 -4.16 -13.19 -17.28
N SER A 147 -4.61 -14.42 -17.03
CA SER A 147 -6.01 -14.79 -16.97
C SER A 147 -6.26 -15.80 -15.85
N TYR A 148 -7.47 -15.74 -15.29
CA TYR A 148 -7.92 -16.65 -14.24
C TYR A 148 -7.91 -18.12 -14.68
N SER A 149 -8.12 -18.44 -15.96
CA SER A 149 -8.12 -19.84 -16.42
C SER A 149 -6.75 -20.53 -16.38
N GLN A 150 -5.67 -19.78 -16.10
CA GLN A 150 -4.30 -20.26 -16.15
C GLN A 150 -3.76 -20.76 -14.79
N TRP A 151 -4.60 -20.84 -13.76
CA TRP A 151 -4.23 -21.55 -12.52
C TRP A 151 -3.91 -23.03 -12.82
N ILE A 152 -2.77 -23.49 -12.33
CA ILE A 152 -2.25 -24.83 -12.59
C ILE A 152 -2.59 -25.73 -11.42
N TYR A 153 -3.40 -26.75 -11.65
CA TYR A 153 -3.77 -27.73 -10.64
C TYR A 153 -2.56 -28.59 -10.24
N ILE A 154 -2.31 -28.71 -8.93
CA ILE A 154 -1.24 -29.54 -8.35
C ILE A 154 -1.82 -30.75 -7.60
N GLY A 155 -2.91 -30.54 -6.87
CA GLY A 155 -3.52 -31.62 -6.11
C GLY A 155 -2.63 -32.15 -4.98
N GLY A 156 -2.55 -33.47 -4.88
CA GLY A 156 -1.70 -34.17 -3.90
C GLY A 156 -0.26 -34.40 -4.39
N ALA A 157 0.11 -33.93 -5.59
CA ALA A 157 1.44 -34.13 -6.14
C ALA A 157 2.51 -33.33 -5.38
N SER A 158 3.75 -33.85 -5.34
CA SER A 158 4.90 -33.16 -4.74
C SER A 158 5.75 -32.46 -5.80
N THR A 159 5.14 -31.51 -6.52
CA THR A 159 5.71 -30.85 -7.70
C THR A 159 5.84 -29.33 -7.57
N LEU A 160 5.60 -28.77 -6.39
CA LEU A 160 5.80 -27.35 -6.13
C LEU A 160 7.28 -27.08 -5.92
N ALA A 161 7.92 -26.37 -6.85
CA ALA A 161 9.32 -26.00 -6.68
C ALA A 161 9.49 -24.96 -5.56
N ALA A 162 10.68 -24.88 -4.97
CA ALA A 162 10.97 -23.83 -3.99
C ALA A 162 10.75 -22.44 -4.60
N GLY A 163 10.11 -21.54 -3.85
CA GLY A 163 9.74 -20.20 -4.33
C GLY A 163 8.43 -20.13 -5.11
N GLU A 164 7.88 -21.26 -5.58
CA GLU A 164 6.51 -21.30 -6.08
C GLU A 164 5.54 -21.26 -4.90
N GLY A 165 4.55 -20.37 -4.97
CA GLY A 165 3.46 -20.36 -4.02
C GLY A 165 2.27 -21.21 -4.48
N PHE A 166 1.38 -21.53 -3.55
CA PHE A 166 0.20 -22.33 -3.78
C PHE A 166 -1.01 -21.88 -2.96
N THR A 167 -2.20 -22.13 -3.48
CA THR A 167 -3.45 -21.95 -2.75
C THR A 167 -3.75 -23.16 -1.88
N MET A 168 -4.36 -22.96 -0.73
CA MET A 168 -4.92 -24.04 0.09
C MET A 168 -6.05 -23.49 0.94
N LYS A 169 -7.22 -24.12 0.89
CA LYS A 169 -8.32 -23.74 1.80
C LYS A 169 -7.96 -23.97 3.26
N GLY A 170 -8.60 -23.22 4.15
CA GLY A 170 -8.63 -23.57 5.57
C GLY A 170 -9.37 -24.89 5.83
N THR A 171 -9.39 -25.29 7.09
CA THR A 171 -9.98 -26.55 7.56
C THR A 171 -11.08 -26.30 8.56
N SER A 172 -12.23 -26.97 8.45
CA SER A 172 -13.30 -26.87 9.47
C SER A 172 -13.05 -27.77 10.68
N GLY A 173 -13.93 -27.67 11.67
CA GLY A 173 -13.85 -28.44 12.91
C GLY A 173 -12.95 -27.78 13.93
N THR A 174 -12.70 -28.47 15.04
CA THR A 174 -11.97 -27.92 16.19
C THR A 174 -10.76 -28.78 16.52
N ASP A 175 -9.65 -28.12 16.85
CA ASP A 175 -8.47 -28.74 17.44
C ASP A 175 -7.97 -27.91 18.63
N ASN A 176 -8.46 -28.25 19.83
CA ASN A 176 -8.12 -27.54 21.06
C ASN A 176 -6.74 -27.91 21.62
N LEU A 177 -5.95 -28.73 20.92
CA LEU A 177 -4.64 -29.15 21.39
C LEU A 177 -3.65 -27.98 21.39
N ASP A 178 -2.98 -27.76 22.52
CA ASP A 178 -1.82 -26.89 22.63
C ASP A 178 -0.54 -27.74 22.64
N ALA A 179 0.04 -27.93 21.47
CA ALA A 179 1.21 -28.80 21.29
C ALA A 179 2.47 -28.31 22.04
N GLU A 180 2.60 -27.00 22.29
CA GLU A 180 3.79 -26.41 22.91
C GLU A 180 3.61 -26.08 24.40
N SER A 181 2.39 -26.28 24.94
CA SER A 181 2.01 -25.86 26.29
C SER A 181 2.28 -24.37 26.54
N ASN A 182 2.00 -23.52 25.53
CA ASN A 182 2.24 -22.08 25.56
C ASN A 182 0.95 -21.23 25.52
N GLY A 183 -0.22 -21.88 25.64
CA GLY A 183 -1.54 -21.27 25.58
C GLY A 183 -2.10 -21.09 24.17
N ILE A 184 -1.38 -21.53 23.12
CA ILE A 184 -1.81 -21.36 21.72
C ILE A 184 -2.27 -22.72 21.16
N GLN A 185 -3.59 -22.87 21.08
CA GLN A 185 -4.26 -24.07 20.55
C GLN A 185 -4.19 -24.14 19.02
N ASN A 186 -4.22 -25.35 18.47
CA ASN A 186 -4.04 -25.62 17.04
C ASN A 186 -5.17 -25.11 16.14
N ASN A 187 -6.44 -25.12 16.60
CA ASN A 187 -7.61 -24.51 15.96
C ASN A 187 -8.77 -24.42 16.99
N PRO A 188 -8.76 -23.40 17.87
CA PRO A 188 -9.77 -23.28 18.92
C PRO A 188 -11.16 -22.93 18.37
N GLY A 189 -12.13 -23.80 18.64
CA GLY A 189 -13.55 -23.57 18.32
C GLY A 189 -13.91 -23.51 16.84
N GLY A 190 -13.00 -23.91 15.94
CA GLY A 190 -13.22 -23.86 14.48
C GLY A 190 -13.34 -22.46 13.89
N ILE A 191 -12.96 -21.46 14.66
CA ILE A 191 -12.95 -20.04 14.30
C ILE A 191 -11.55 -19.43 14.49
N GLY A 192 -10.56 -20.27 14.80
CA GLY A 192 -9.20 -19.87 15.14
C GLY A 192 -8.28 -19.86 13.93
N ALA A 193 -6.98 -19.98 14.19
CA ALA A 193 -6.01 -20.25 13.15
C ALA A 193 -5.70 -21.75 13.18
N GLN A 194 -5.61 -22.40 12.02
CA GLN A 194 -5.17 -23.80 11.92
C GLN A 194 -3.65 -23.85 11.90
N ARG A 195 -3.05 -24.58 12.85
CA ARG A 195 -1.62 -24.84 12.89
C ARG A 195 -1.22 -26.02 12.01
N TYR A 196 -0.20 -25.79 11.20
CA TYR A 196 0.46 -26.77 10.35
C TYR A 196 1.93 -26.92 10.77
N ASP A 197 2.40 -28.16 10.86
CA ASP A 197 3.81 -28.49 11.05
C ASP A 197 4.41 -28.89 9.69
N PHE A 198 5.20 -27.98 9.12
CA PHE A 198 5.94 -28.21 7.87
C PHE A 198 7.17 -29.05 8.18
N ARG A 199 7.22 -30.27 7.63
CA ARG A 199 8.29 -31.25 7.88
C ARG A 199 9.00 -31.65 6.60
N GLY A 200 10.25 -31.19 6.43
CA GLY A 200 11.08 -31.53 5.28
C GLY A 200 12.48 -30.92 5.35
N LYS A 201 13.22 -30.97 4.26
CA LYS A 201 14.54 -30.32 4.16
C LYS A 201 14.35 -28.80 4.13
N PRO A 202 15.08 -28.00 4.93
CA PRO A 202 14.94 -26.55 4.90
C PRO A 202 15.43 -25.99 3.55
N ASN A 203 14.61 -25.13 2.97
CA ASN A 203 14.99 -24.36 1.80
C ASN A 203 16.05 -23.31 2.18
N ASP A 204 17.01 -23.12 1.28
CA ASP A 204 18.20 -22.28 1.50
C ASP A 204 18.73 -21.69 0.19
N GLY A 205 19.60 -20.68 0.31
CA GLY A 205 20.36 -20.12 -0.79
C GLY A 205 19.48 -19.40 -1.81
N ASN A 206 19.98 -19.27 -3.03
CA ASN A 206 19.30 -18.59 -4.12
C ASN A 206 18.15 -19.46 -4.66
N ILE A 207 16.94 -18.92 -4.66
CA ILE A 207 15.71 -19.56 -5.15
C ILE A 207 15.11 -18.65 -6.22
N THR A 208 14.95 -19.17 -7.44
CA THR A 208 14.56 -18.36 -8.61
C THR A 208 13.12 -18.64 -9.01
N VAL A 209 12.38 -17.59 -9.32
CA VAL A 209 10.98 -17.62 -9.76
C VAL A 209 10.85 -16.88 -11.08
N SER A 210 10.14 -17.47 -12.04
CA SER A 210 9.94 -16.88 -13.36
C SER A 210 8.81 -15.86 -13.36
N LEU A 211 9.03 -14.74 -14.07
CA LEU A 211 8.04 -13.70 -14.34
C LEU A 211 7.92 -13.48 -15.86
N GLY A 212 6.70 -13.23 -16.32
CA GLY A 212 6.38 -12.85 -17.69
C GLY A 212 5.96 -11.39 -17.75
N LEU A 213 6.31 -10.68 -18.83
CA LEU A 213 5.87 -9.31 -19.05
C LEU A 213 4.34 -9.18 -18.90
N ASN A 214 3.89 -8.32 -17.99
CA ASN A 214 2.48 -8.08 -17.63
C ASN A 214 1.73 -9.32 -17.11
N ASN A 215 2.44 -10.36 -16.68
CA ASN A 215 1.85 -11.57 -16.11
C ASN A 215 2.14 -11.66 -14.61
N ALA A 216 1.23 -12.30 -13.88
CA ALA A 216 1.29 -12.60 -12.47
C ALA A 216 1.85 -14.01 -12.19
N THR A 217 2.66 -14.12 -11.15
CA THR A 217 3.16 -15.38 -10.60
C THR A 217 2.91 -15.41 -9.09
N LEU A 218 2.36 -16.51 -8.58
CA LEU A 218 2.23 -16.77 -7.15
C LEU A 218 3.57 -17.28 -6.61
N SER A 219 4.18 -16.47 -5.76
CA SER A 219 5.42 -16.77 -5.03
C SER A 219 5.17 -16.57 -3.53
N GLY A 220 6.23 -16.39 -2.75
CA GLY A 220 6.12 -16.12 -1.31
C GLY A 220 7.46 -16.14 -0.62
N ASN A 221 7.42 -16.32 0.70
CA ASN A 221 8.61 -16.57 1.50
C ASN A 221 8.93 -18.08 1.55
N PRO A 222 9.96 -18.56 0.83
CA PRO A 222 10.29 -19.97 0.77
C PRO A 222 11.25 -20.39 1.88
N TYR A 223 11.57 -19.54 2.87
CA TYR A 223 12.58 -19.83 3.88
C TYR A 223 11.98 -20.11 5.26
N PRO A 224 12.63 -20.93 6.10
CA PRO A 224 12.26 -21.12 7.51
C PRO A 224 12.68 -19.92 8.41
N SER A 225 12.58 -18.70 7.90
CA SER A 225 12.75 -17.42 8.61
C SER A 225 11.83 -16.36 8.02
N ALA A 226 11.76 -15.17 8.63
CA ALA A 226 11.15 -14.03 7.96
C ALA A 226 11.97 -13.62 6.72
N LEU A 227 11.26 -13.11 5.71
CA LEU A 227 11.84 -12.51 4.51
C LEU A 227 11.67 -10.99 4.61
N HIS A 228 12.76 -10.24 4.55
CA HIS A 228 12.73 -8.79 4.43
C HIS A 228 12.25 -8.42 3.03
N LEU A 229 11.00 -7.98 2.94
CA LEU A 229 10.30 -7.83 1.67
C LEU A 229 10.88 -6.66 0.85
N ASN A 230 11.25 -5.54 1.48
CA ASN A 230 11.89 -4.43 0.76
C ASN A 230 13.24 -4.85 0.17
N ALA A 231 14.07 -5.58 0.92
CA ALA A 231 15.35 -6.07 0.44
C ALA A 231 15.20 -7.01 -0.76
N PHE A 232 14.18 -7.86 -0.76
CA PHE A 232 13.87 -8.71 -1.91
C PHE A 232 13.32 -7.93 -3.11
N LEU A 233 12.32 -7.09 -2.88
CA LEU A 233 11.61 -6.35 -3.94
C LEU A 233 12.45 -5.26 -4.58
N LEU A 234 13.45 -4.71 -3.87
CA LEU A 234 14.35 -3.66 -4.36
C LEU A 234 15.76 -4.17 -4.69
N ASP A 235 15.99 -5.49 -4.66
CA ASP A 235 17.27 -6.06 -5.10
C ASP A 235 17.48 -5.76 -6.58
N SER A 236 18.66 -5.24 -6.95
CA SER A 236 18.99 -4.91 -8.34
C SER A 236 18.93 -6.12 -9.28
N ASP A 237 19.11 -7.34 -8.76
CA ASP A 237 19.01 -8.57 -9.54
C ASP A 237 17.54 -8.96 -9.82
N ASN A 238 16.57 -8.31 -9.16
CA ASN A 238 15.14 -8.57 -9.27
C ASN A 238 14.40 -7.55 -10.16
N SER A 239 15.10 -6.99 -11.15
CA SER A 239 14.56 -5.99 -12.08
C SER A 239 13.49 -6.54 -13.03
N ALA A 240 13.27 -7.86 -13.07
CA ALA A 240 12.19 -8.47 -13.84
C ALA A 240 10.80 -8.23 -13.23
N GLY A 241 10.72 -8.03 -11.91
CA GLY A 241 9.49 -7.68 -11.21
C GLY A 241 9.15 -6.19 -11.31
N THR A 242 8.01 -5.79 -10.74
CA THR A 242 7.65 -4.37 -10.58
C THR A 242 8.18 -3.75 -9.28
N GLY A 243 8.73 -4.56 -8.37
CA GLY A 243 9.09 -4.16 -7.01
C GLY A 243 7.88 -4.07 -6.07
N ILE A 244 6.70 -4.57 -6.48
CA ILE A 244 5.45 -4.56 -5.70
C ILE A 244 5.04 -5.99 -5.37
N ALA A 245 4.55 -6.21 -4.15
CA ALA A 245 3.98 -7.49 -3.72
C ALA A 245 2.47 -7.35 -3.46
N TYR A 246 1.70 -8.32 -3.96
CA TYR A 246 0.25 -8.34 -3.83
C TYR A 246 -0.20 -9.51 -2.94
N PHE A 247 -1.00 -9.23 -1.93
CA PHE A 247 -1.42 -10.21 -0.93
C PHE A 247 -2.91 -10.50 -1.09
N TRP A 248 -3.24 -11.77 -1.20
CA TRP A 248 -4.64 -12.19 -1.21
C TRP A 248 -5.31 -11.83 0.11
N GLU A 249 -6.51 -11.28 0.01
CA GLU A 249 -7.39 -11.00 1.14
C GLU A 249 -8.82 -11.38 0.76
N GLN A 250 -9.60 -11.85 1.73
CA GLN A 250 -11.00 -12.20 1.52
C GLN A 250 -11.90 -11.77 2.68
N ASN A 251 -13.19 -11.66 2.38
CA ASN A 251 -14.20 -11.36 3.38
C ASN A 251 -14.56 -12.63 4.15
N LYS A 252 -14.13 -12.69 5.40
CA LYS A 252 -14.37 -13.83 6.32
C LYS A 252 -15.82 -14.01 6.75
N ALA A 253 -16.72 -13.07 6.41
CA ALA A 253 -18.15 -13.24 6.61
C ALA A 253 -18.83 -13.93 5.42
N THR A 254 -18.12 -14.15 4.32
CA THR A 254 -18.65 -14.70 3.07
C THR A 254 -18.28 -16.18 2.94
N ASN A 255 -19.24 -17.06 3.25
CA ASN A 255 -19.05 -18.51 3.22
C ASN A 255 -19.51 -19.13 1.88
N SER A 256 -18.84 -18.77 0.79
CA SER A 256 -19.12 -19.34 -0.54
C SER A 256 -17.83 -19.58 -1.33
N HIS A 257 -17.86 -20.39 -2.39
CA HIS A 257 -16.83 -20.36 -3.46
C HIS A 257 -17.48 -20.27 -4.84
N PHE A 258 -18.78 -19.99 -4.87
CA PHE A 258 -19.38 -19.55 -6.11
C PHE A 258 -18.80 -18.18 -6.41
N ILE A 259 -18.20 -18.03 -7.58
CA ILE A 259 -17.51 -16.79 -7.98
C ILE A 259 -18.44 -15.57 -7.84
N ALA A 260 -19.74 -15.78 -8.04
CA ALA A 260 -20.80 -14.80 -7.84
C ALA A 260 -20.90 -14.27 -6.41
N ASP A 261 -20.73 -15.13 -5.41
CA ASP A 261 -20.88 -14.72 -4.01
C ASP A 261 -19.54 -14.41 -3.35
N TYR A 262 -18.45 -15.00 -3.85
CA TYR A 262 -17.17 -14.94 -3.18
C TYR A 262 -16.57 -13.55 -3.22
N ARG A 263 -16.11 -13.08 -2.06
CA ARG A 263 -15.59 -11.72 -1.88
C ARG A 263 -14.13 -11.73 -1.51
N ALA A 264 -13.27 -11.38 -2.47
CA ALA A 264 -11.84 -11.31 -2.29
C ALA A 264 -11.19 -10.30 -3.23
N GLY A 265 -9.90 -10.05 -3.02
CA GLY A 265 -9.08 -9.19 -3.86
C GLY A 265 -7.62 -9.22 -3.40
N TYR A 266 -6.82 -8.30 -3.94
CA TYR A 266 -5.41 -8.19 -3.59
C TYR A 266 -5.08 -6.87 -2.92
N GLY A 267 -4.55 -6.95 -1.69
CA GLY A 267 -3.88 -5.82 -1.05
C GLY A 267 -2.52 -5.58 -1.69
N SER A 268 -2.13 -4.32 -1.82
CA SER A 268 -0.90 -3.91 -2.51
C SER A 268 0.11 -3.39 -1.51
N TYR A 269 1.32 -3.96 -1.51
CA TYR A 269 2.45 -3.48 -0.73
C TYR A 269 3.53 -2.87 -1.62
N SER A 270 3.81 -1.60 -1.38
CA SER A 270 4.91 -0.87 -1.97
C SER A 270 6.04 -0.71 -0.95
N PRO A 271 7.27 -1.21 -1.22
CA PRO A 271 8.38 -1.09 -0.28
C PRO A 271 8.90 0.34 -0.15
N ILE A 272 8.67 1.22 -1.15
CA ILE A 272 9.13 2.62 -1.23
C ILE A 272 10.66 2.77 -1.22
N SER A 273 11.31 2.37 -0.15
CA SER A 273 12.76 2.32 0.01
C SER A 273 13.17 1.15 0.91
N LEU A 274 14.46 0.80 0.90
CA LEU A 274 14.98 -0.32 1.67
C LEU A 274 14.70 -0.18 3.18
N VAL A 275 14.79 1.04 3.71
CA VAL A 275 14.69 1.32 5.16
C VAL A 275 13.27 1.64 5.62
N SER A 276 12.35 1.99 4.72
CA SER A 276 10.99 2.37 5.07
C SER A 276 10.16 1.21 5.65
N ASN A 277 9.00 1.50 6.22
CA ASN A 277 8.01 0.47 6.58
C ASN A 277 7.12 0.05 5.40
N GLY A 278 7.27 0.72 4.25
CA GLY A 278 6.44 0.60 3.05
C GLY A 278 5.05 1.20 3.23
N VAL A 279 4.31 1.24 2.12
CA VAL A 279 2.92 1.68 2.08
C VAL A 279 2.05 0.49 1.69
N TYR A 280 0.95 0.30 2.43
CA TYR A 280 -0.01 -0.76 2.17
C TYR A 280 -1.40 -0.18 1.89
N VAL A 281 -1.99 -0.63 0.78
CA VAL A 281 -3.39 -0.39 0.44
C VAL A 281 -4.13 -1.74 0.49
N PRO A 282 -5.19 -1.88 1.31
CA PRO A 282 -5.92 -3.14 1.44
C PRO A 282 -6.68 -3.49 0.16
N ALA A 283 -7.07 -4.76 0.02
CA ALA A 283 -7.86 -5.20 -1.12
C ALA A 283 -9.23 -4.50 -1.16
N THR A 284 -9.76 -4.27 -2.37
CA THR A 284 -11.18 -3.97 -2.53
C THR A 284 -11.97 -5.25 -2.78
N PHE A 285 -12.91 -5.58 -1.88
CA PHE A 285 -13.66 -6.84 -1.95
C PHE A 285 -14.87 -6.76 -2.86
N ASN A 286 -14.93 -7.67 -3.84
CA ASN A 286 -16.01 -7.72 -4.84
C ASN A 286 -16.53 -9.13 -5.05
N SER A 287 -17.74 -9.27 -5.59
CA SER A 287 -18.29 -10.54 -6.07
C SER A 287 -19.01 -10.33 -7.42
N TYR A 288 -19.68 -11.34 -7.99
CA TYR A 288 -20.30 -11.27 -9.33
C TYR A 288 -21.80 -11.62 -9.31
N ASN A 289 -22.59 -11.14 -10.26
CA ASN A 289 -23.97 -11.58 -10.47
C ASN A 289 -23.99 -12.80 -11.41
N ASP A 290 -25.14 -13.48 -11.50
CA ASP A 290 -25.33 -14.66 -12.35
C ASP A 290 -25.10 -14.40 -13.85
N ASP A 291 -25.21 -13.15 -14.29
CA ASP A 291 -24.92 -12.71 -15.66
C ASP A 291 -23.44 -12.37 -15.91
N GLY A 292 -22.57 -12.59 -14.91
CA GLY A 292 -21.14 -12.30 -14.97
C GLY A 292 -20.77 -10.84 -14.74
N SER A 293 -21.74 -9.94 -14.50
CA SER A 293 -21.48 -8.57 -14.07
C SER A 293 -21.02 -8.53 -12.60
N LEU A 294 -20.41 -7.44 -12.14
CA LEU A 294 -19.94 -7.35 -10.75
C LEU A 294 -21.10 -7.01 -9.79
N ASN A 295 -21.16 -7.68 -8.64
CA ASN A 295 -22.04 -7.31 -7.53
C ASN A 295 -21.34 -6.27 -6.65
N THR A 296 -21.99 -5.13 -6.44
CA THR A 296 -21.43 -3.97 -5.74
C THR A 296 -21.95 -3.79 -4.31
N THR A 297 -22.68 -4.73 -3.74
CA THR A 297 -23.26 -4.55 -2.38
C THR A 297 -22.35 -5.03 -1.24
N GLY A 298 -22.08 -4.17 -0.24
CA GLY A 298 -21.51 -4.52 1.09
C GLY A 298 -20.04 -4.13 1.34
N THR A 299 -19.55 -4.38 2.56
CA THR A 299 -18.23 -3.93 3.07
C THR A 299 -17.06 -4.31 2.17
N SER A 300 -16.13 -3.39 1.97
CA SER A 300 -15.36 -3.32 0.72
C SER A 300 -13.87 -3.17 0.87
N SER A 301 -13.36 -2.97 2.07
CA SER A 301 -11.93 -2.88 2.31
C SER A 301 -11.47 -4.08 3.11
N GLY A 302 -10.37 -4.68 2.69
CA GLY A 302 -9.70 -5.73 3.43
C GLY A 302 -8.87 -5.21 4.61
N LEU A 303 -7.96 -6.05 5.08
CA LEU A 303 -7.23 -5.84 6.33
C LEU A 303 -6.05 -4.90 6.11
N ILE A 304 -5.84 -3.93 6.99
CA ILE A 304 -4.59 -3.15 6.96
C ILE A 304 -3.52 -3.98 7.67
N ILE A 305 -2.58 -4.51 6.89
CA ILE A 305 -1.50 -5.36 7.38
C ILE A 305 -0.15 -4.73 7.02
N ALA A 306 0.76 -4.67 7.98
CA ALA A 306 2.14 -4.28 7.69
C ALA A 306 2.92 -5.46 7.10
N ARG A 307 3.69 -5.21 6.04
CA ARG A 307 4.30 -6.27 5.21
C ARG A 307 5.82 -6.16 5.03
N LYS A 308 6.53 -5.26 5.73
CA LYS A 308 8.00 -5.13 5.61
C LYS A 308 8.71 -6.46 5.78
N TYR A 309 8.22 -7.33 6.67
CA TYR A 309 8.69 -8.70 6.80
C TYR A 309 7.58 -9.69 6.47
N SER A 310 7.79 -10.51 5.45
CA SER A 310 6.91 -11.62 5.12
C SER A 310 7.22 -12.81 6.04
N PRO A 311 6.24 -13.31 6.83
CA PRO A 311 6.48 -14.41 7.76
C PRO A 311 6.74 -15.72 7.01
N ILE A 312 7.25 -16.72 7.74
CA ILE A 312 7.51 -18.06 7.21
C ILE A 312 6.27 -18.56 6.47
N GLY A 313 6.41 -19.04 5.25
CA GLY A 313 5.29 -19.65 4.55
C GLY A 313 4.36 -18.69 3.81
N GLN A 314 4.44 -17.37 4.01
CA GLN A 314 3.46 -16.43 3.42
C GLN A 314 3.62 -16.30 1.90
N GLY A 315 2.56 -16.60 1.18
CA GLY A 315 2.45 -16.40 -0.27
C GLY A 315 2.07 -14.97 -0.64
N PHE A 316 2.54 -14.52 -1.80
CA PHE A 316 2.18 -13.25 -2.43
C PHE A 316 2.34 -13.34 -3.96
N ILE A 317 1.58 -12.53 -4.69
CA ILE A 317 1.68 -12.41 -6.14
C ILE A 317 2.74 -11.37 -6.50
N LEU A 318 3.51 -11.67 -7.56
CA LEU A 318 4.45 -10.78 -8.20
C LEU A 318 4.04 -10.59 -9.67
N ASN A 319 4.12 -9.35 -10.16
CA ASN A 319 3.91 -9.04 -11.56
C ASN A 319 5.24 -8.81 -12.28
N GLY A 320 5.36 -9.34 -13.50
CA GLY A 320 6.53 -9.11 -14.35
C GLY A 320 6.47 -7.77 -15.07
N ARG A 321 7.51 -6.94 -14.87
CA ARG A 321 7.77 -5.73 -15.67
C ARG A 321 8.40 -6.08 -17.02
N ILE A 322 9.18 -7.16 -17.06
CA ILE A 322 9.75 -7.78 -18.26
C ILE A 322 9.71 -9.31 -18.08
N THR A 323 9.86 -10.05 -19.17
CA THR A 323 10.06 -11.50 -19.08
C THR A 323 11.45 -11.79 -18.52
N GLY A 324 11.53 -12.58 -17.46
CA GLY A 324 12.77 -12.89 -16.77
C GLY A 324 12.53 -13.64 -15.48
N THR A 325 13.38 -13.40 -14.49
CA THR A 325 13.29 -14.05 -13.18
C THR A 325 13.54 -13.08 -12.05
N VAL A 326 13.00 -13.39 -10.89
CA VAL A 326 13.41 -12.82 -9.60
C VAL A 326 14.04 -13.93 -8.75
N THR A 327 15.03 -13.58 -7.97
CA THR A 327 15.76 -14.49 -7.09
C THR A 327 15.61 -14.04 -5.65
N LEU A 328 15.04 -14.92 -4.83
CA LEU A 328 15.09 -14.83 -3.38
C LEU A 328 16.48 -15.31 -2.93
N LYS A 329 17.11 -14.59 -2.01
CA LYS A 329 18.46 -14.87 -1.51
C LYS A 329 18.47 -14.92 0.01
N ASN A 330 19.49 -15.58 0.56
CA ASN A 330 19.72 -15.54 2.01
C ASN A 330 19.98 -14.12 2.55
N SER A 331 20.53 -13.22 1.74
CA SER A 331 20.69 -11.81 2.09
C SER A 331 19.36 -11.07 2.27
N HIS A 332 18.24 -11.63 1.79
CA HIS A 332 16.90 -11.09 2.04
C HIS A 332 16.28 -11.65 3.32
N ARG A 333 16.89 -12.63 3.98
CA ARG A 333 16.34 -13.23 5.21
C ARG A 333 16.61 -12.32 6.40
N ALA A 334 15.63 -12.24 7.29
CA ALA A 334 15.74 -11.51 8.53
C ALA A 334 15.22 -12.37 9.69
N TYR A 335 15.67 -12.05 10.90
CA TYR A 335 15.03 -12.53 12.11
C TYR A 335 14.00 -11.51 12.58
N TYR A 336 12.73 -11.78 12.28
CA TYR A 336 11.63 -10.92 12.73
C TYR A 336 10.42 -11.79 13.08
N LYS A 337 10.06 -11.80 14.36
CA LYS A 337 9.02 -12.69 14.88
C LYS A 337 7.64 -12.24 14.44
N GLU A 338 6.81 -13.20 14.03
CA GLU A 338 5.40 -12.96 13.78
C GLU A 338 4.71 -12.35 15.00
N GLY A 339 3.74 -11.45 14.84
CA GLY A 339 3.06 -10.75 15.93
C GLY A 339 3.74 -9.44 16.37
N ASN A 340 4.94 -9.15 15.86
CA ASN A 340 5.48 -7.79 15.86
C ASN A 340 4.77 -6.92 14.80
N PRO A 341 4.83 -5.57 14.91
CA PRO A 341 3.99 -4.68 14.12
C PRO A 341 4.19 -4.73 12.61
N LEU A 342 5.35 -5.20 12.10
CA LEU A 342 5.70 -5.15 10.67
C LEU A 342 5.57 -6.49 9.94
N THR A 343 4.92 -7.48 10.55
CA THR A 343 4.75 -8.81 9.99
C THR A 343 3.46 -9.45 10.48
N GLN A 344 2.73 -10.11 9.59
CA GLN A 344 1.52 -10.84 9.95
C GLN A 344 1.17 -11.83 8.85
N PHE A 345 0.89 -13.07 9.23
CA PHE A 345 0.19 -14.00 8.36
C PHE A 345 -1.32 -13.78 8.52
N GLU A 346 -2.06 -13.76 7.42
CA GLU A 346 -3.50 -13.51 7.47
C GLU A 346 -4.25 -14.73 8.06
N ARG A 347 -4.91 -14.56 9.22
CA ARG A 347 -5.67 -15.62 9.92
C ARG A 347 -6.82 -15.03 10.75
N PRO A 348 -7.88 -15.80 11.07
CA PRO A 348 -8.93 -15.41 12.00
C PRO A 348 -8.33 -15.03 13.36
N ALA A 349 -8.77 -13.91 13.92
CA ALA A 349 -8.03 -13.18 14.95
C ALA A 349 -7.85 -13.93 16.29
N LYS A 350 -6.67 -13.78 16.90
CA LYS A 350 -6.49 -13.56 18.35
C LYS A 350 -5.36 -12.60 18.75
N ASN A 351 -4.53 -12.10 17.83
CA ASN A 351 -3.53 -11.09 18.15
C ASN A 351 -3.82 -9.81 17.38
N LYS A 352 -4.28 -8.77 18.08
CA LYS A 352 -4.05 -7.40 17.61
C LYS A 352 -2.53 -7.25 17.53
N ALA A 353 -1.98 -6.99 16.34
CA ALA A 353 -0.64 -6.44 16.27
C ALA A 353 -0.62 -5.20 17.19
N SER A 354 0.38 -5.10 18.06
CA SER A 354 0.62 -3.85 18.78
C SER A 354 0.68 -2.73 17.75
N LYS A 355 -0.03 -1.63 17.97
CA LYS A 355 0.17 -0.41 17.18
C LYS A 355 1.67 -0.14 17.13
N VAL A 356 2.19 0.24 15.96
CA VAL A 356 3.60 0.64 15.79
C VAL A 356 3.86 1.79 16.77
N SER A 357 4.38 1.50 17.95
CA SER A 357 4.97 2.50 18.84
C SER A 357 6.45 2.53 18.54
N ASP A 358 6.87 3.63 17.91
CA ASP A 358 8.25 4.09 17.73
C ASP A 358 9.21 3.15 16.97
N SER A 359 9.24 3.29 15.65
CA SER A 359 10.49 3.33 14.85
C SER A 359 10.22 3.60 13.35
N ILE A 360 10.66 4.79 12.91
CA ILE A 360 10.90 5.26 11.53
C ILE A 360 9.73 5.03 10.55
N HIS A 361 8.72 5.90 10.60
CA HIS A 361 7.94 6.22 9.40
C HIS A 361 8.75 7.32 8.69
N ASP A 362 9.59 6.99 7.71
CA ASP A 362 10.28 8.02 6.91
C ASP A 362 9.50 8.39 5.65
N THR A 363 8.50 7.58 5.26
CA THR A 363 7.69 7.90 4.10
C THR A 363 6.59 8.88 4.48
N SER A 364 6.59 10.03 3.80
CA SER A 364 5.48 10.98 3.82
C SER A 364 4.40 10.50 2.85
N TYR A 365 3.16 10.37 3.30
CA TYR A 365 2.04 9.99 2.44
C TYR A 365 0.70 10.38 3.06
N PHE A 366 -0.34 10.41 2.24
CA PHE A 366 -1.71 10.37 2.73
C PHE A 366 -2.50 9.29 1.98
N LYS A 367 -3.63 8.89 2.57
CA LYS A 367 -4.60 8.00 1.92
C LYS A 367 -5.82 8.76 1.48
N LEU A 368 -6.37 8.38 0.33
CA LEU A 368 -7.64 8.87 -0.19
C LEU A 368 -8.64 7.73 -0.21
N ASN A 369 -9.81 7.93 0.38
CA ASN A 369 -10.94 7.02 0.21
C ASN A 369 -11.93 7.62 -0.77
N ALA A 370 -12.36 6.81 -1.74
CA ALA A 370 -13.48 7.07 -2.62
C ALA A 370 -14.59 6.05 -2.35
N ILE A 371 -15.73 6.50 -1.81
CA ILE A 371 -16.91 5.64 -1.62
C ILE A 371 -17.81 5.78 -2.85
N LEU A 372 -18.06 4.68 -3.55
CA LEU A 372 -18.91 4.65 -4.72
C LEU A 372 -20.29 4.10 -4.34
N ASN A 373 -21.36 4.88 -4.58
CA ASN A 373 -22.78 4.55 -4.30
C ASN A 373 -23.08 4.08 -2.85
N ASN A 374 -22.26 4.46 -1.86
CA ASN A 374 -22.29 3.89 -0.50
C ASN A 374 -22.19 2.34 -0.46
N GLN A 375 -21.66 1.79 -1.55
CA GLN A 375 -21.66 0.37 -1.84
C GLN A 375 -20.31 -0.23 -1.47
N PHE A 376 -19.23 0.39 -1.95
CA PHE A 376 -17.86 0.00 -1.63
C PHE A 376 -16.93 1.21 -1.60
N THR A 377 -15.76 1.04 -0.98
CA THR A 377 -14.72 2.04 -0.78
C THR A 377 -13.46 1.58 -1.49
N ARG A 378 -12.97 2.39 -2.42
CA ARG A 378 -11.62 2.27 -2.96
C ARG A 378 -10.69 3.14 -2.12
N GLN A 379 -9.63 2.54 -1.60
CA GLN A 379 -8.56 3.27 -0.93
C GLN A 379 -7.38 3.43 -1.89
N LEU A 380 -6.79 4.61 -1.91
CA LEU A 380 -5.59 4.96 -2.65
C LEU A 380 -4.56 5.55 -1.67
N ALA A 381 -3.27 5.48 -1.99
CA ALA A 381 -2.22 6.14 -1.22
C ALA A 381 -1.27 6.95 -2.13
N LEU A 382 -1.11 8.24 -1.82
CA LEU A 382 -0.16 9.11 -2.50
C LEU A 382 1.06 9.32 -1.59
N ALA A 383 2.22 8.81 -2.01
CA ALA A 383 3.48 8.95 -1.31
C ALA A 383 4.30 10.10 -1.86
N PHE A 384 4.93 10.89 -0.98
CA PHE A 384 5.77 12.02 -1.35
C PHE A 384 7.23 11.65 -1.19
N LEU A 385 7.96 11.65 -2.30
CA LEU A 385 9.36 11.22 -2.40
C LEU A 385 10.11 12.19 -3.32
N PRO A 386 11.21 12.81 -2.88
CA PRO A 386 11.99 13.72 -3.73
C PRO A 386 12.47 13.09 -5.05
N GLU A 387 12.71 11.78 -5.03
CA GLU A 387 13.17 11.01 -6.19
C GLU A 387 12.05 10.49 -7.11
N ALA A 388 10.78 10.60 -6.71
CA ALA A 388 9.67 10.11 -7.52
C ALA A 388 9.44 10.97 -8.77
N THR A 389 9.10 10.31 -9.87
CA THR A 389 8.81 10.93 -11.16
C THR A 389 7.30 11.11 -11.34
N ASP A 390 6.88 11.75 -12.44
CA ASP A 390 5.45 11.78 -12.83
C ASP A 390 5.05 10.53 -13.66
N GLY A 391 6.00 9.62 -13.91
CA GLY A 391 5.78 8.35 -14.59
C GLY A 391 5.70 7.18 -13.61
N ILE A 392 5.91 5.95 -14.11
CA ILE A 392 5.88 4.74 -13.28
C ILE A 392 7.25 4.51 -12.62
N ASP A 393 7.29 4.59 -11.30
CA ASP A 393 8.45 4.37 -10.44
C ASP A 393 8.50 2.94 -9.88
N TYR A 394 9.62 2.26 -10.11
CA TYR A 394 9.87 0.90 -9.64
C TYR A 394 9.86 0.81 -8.12
N GLY A 395 9.13 -0.17 -7.56
CA GLY A 395 9.04 -0.37 -6.11
C GLY A 395 8.28 0.72 -5.36
N ILE A 396 7.62 1.64 -6.08
CA ILE A 396 6.82 2.73 -5.52
C ILE A 396 5.37 2.59 -5.99
N ASP A 397 5.15 2.57 -7.30
CA ASP A 397 3.79 2.60 -7.86
C ASP A 397 3.17 1.21 -7.96
N ALA A 398 2.05 1.02 -7.27
CA ALA A 398 1.33 -0.25 -7.26
C ALA A 398 0.15 -0.24 -8.23
N LEU A 399 0.24 -1.06 -9.29
CA LEU A 399 -0.84 -1.27 -10.24
C LEU A 399 -2.08 -1.81 -9.54
N ASN A 400 -3.27 -1.32 -9.91
CA ASN A 400 -4.55 -1.87 -9.47
C ASN A 400 -4.76 -3.28 -10.07
N MET A 401 -4.86 -4.29 -9.20
CA MET A 401 -5.13 -5.68 -9.62
C MET A 401 -6.61 -5.95 -9.95
N ASP A 402 -7.52 -5.03 -9.57
CA ASP A 402 -8.97 -5.18 -9.70
C ASP A 402 -9.52 -4.43 -10.92
N ALA A 403 -8.90 -4.58 -12.10
CA ALA A 403 -9.25 -3.81 -13.30
C ALA A 403 -10.70 -3.98 -13.80
N SER A 404 -11.44 -4.97 -13.30
CA SER A 404 -12.81 -5.29 -13.71
C SER A 404 -13.90 -4.52 -12.97
N LEU A 405 -13.57 -3.62 -12.03
CA LEU A 405 -14.60 -2.86 -11.32
C LEU A 405 -15.48 -2.04 -12.28
N PRO A 406 -16.82 -2.08 -12.13
CA PRO A 406 -17.76 -1.36 -13.00
C PRO A 406 -17.66 0.14 -12.77
N ASN A 407 -17.65 0.54 -11.51
CA ASN A 407 -17.33 1.89 -11.07
C ASN A 407 -15.97 1.83 -10.35
N ASP A 408 -15.05 2.76 -10.56
CA ASP A 408 -13.77 2.76 -9.83
C ASP A 408 -13.14 4.15 -9.84
N VAL A 409 -12.21 4.38 -8.91
CA VAL A 409 -11.36 5.57 -8.83
C VAL A 409 -9.92 5.12 -8.66
N CYS A 410 -9.00 5.53 -9.52
CA CYS A 410 -7.59 5.18 -9.41
C CYS A 410 -6.70 6.37 -9.73
N PHE A 411 -5.42 6.31 -9.34
CA PHE A 411 -4.41 7.16 -9.96
C PHE A 411 -4.22 6.75 -11.43
N LEU A 412 -4.03 7.74 -12.31
CA LEU A 412 -3.79 7.51 -13.72
C LEU A 412 -2.32 7.77 -14.06
N LEU A 413 -1.58 6.71 -14.40
CA LEU A 413 -0.18 6.77 -14.83
C LEU A 413 -0.02 5.97 -16.12
N ASP A 414 0.54 6.58 -17.18
CA ASP A 414 0.76 5.93 -18.48
C ASP A 414 -0.45 5.12 -19.00
N ASN A 415 -1.65 5.69 -18.90
CA ASN A 415 -2.93 5.07 -19.28
C ASN A 415 -3.28 3.78 -18.52
N LYS A 416 -2.70 3.57 -17.34
CA LYS A 416 -2.99 2.47 -16.44
C LYS A 416 -3.44 2.99 -15.07
N ASN A 417 -4.19 2.14 -14.37
CA ASN A 417 -4.81 2.46 -13.09
C ASN A 417 -3.94 1.96 -11.94
N TYR A 418 -3.59 2.85 -11.01
CA TYR A 418 -2.75 2.57 -9.85
C TYR A 418 -3.49 2.86 -8.54
N VAL A 419 -3.14 2.12 -7.49
CA VAL A 419 -3.68 2.30 -6.13
C VAL A 419 -2.68 2.93 -5.17
N ILE A 420 -1.39 2.83 -5.47
CA ILE A 420 -0.32 3.57 -4.79
C ILE A 420 0.43 4.33 -5.88
N GLN A 421 0.64 5.63 -5.66
CA GLN A 421 1.46 6.48 -6.54
C GLN A 421 2.50 7.24 -5.70
N GLY A 422 3.74 7.32 -6.19
CA GLY A 422 4.76 8.25 -5.72
C GLY A 422 4.74 9.55 -6.51
N VAL A 423 5.01 10.67 -5.85
CA VAL A 423 5.26 11.95 -6.51
C VAL A 423 6.31 12.75 -5.75
N ASN A 424 7.13 13.53 -6.45
CA ASN A 424 7.81 14.65 -5.82
C ASN A 424 6.78 15.76 -5.52
N PHE A 425 6.75 16.24 -4.28
CA PHE A 425 5.77 17.22 -3.82
C PHE A 425 6.03 18.59 -4.43
N GLU A 426 5.01 19.14 -5.08
CA GLU A 426 4.95 20.53 -5.51
C GLU A 426 3.53 21.05 -5.26
N GLU A 427 3.41 22.23 -4.65
CA GLU A 427 2.11 22.78 -4.23
C GLU A 427 1.14 22.96 -5.41
N THR A 428 1.68 23.30 -6.59
CA THR A 428 0.94 23.50 -7.84
C THR A 428 0.62 22.21 -8.60
N LYS A 429 1.09 21.06 -8.12
CA LYS A 429 0.93 19.78 -8.84
C LYS A 429 -0.54 19.35 -8.82
N LYS A 430 -0.99 18.86 -9.98
CA LYS A 430 -2.31 18.24 -10.16
C LYS A 430 -2.09 16.75 -10.42
N ILE A 431 -2.52 15.90 -9.49
CA ILE A 431 -2.43 14.45 -9.64
C ILE A 431 -3.75 13.93 -10.22
N PRO A 432 -3.76 13.39 -11.46
CA PRO A 432 -4.98 12.97 -12.12
C PRO A 432 -5.56 11.69 -11.50
N LEU A 433 -6.89 11.68 -11.35
CA LEU A 433 -7.65 10.49 -11.00
C LEU A 433 -8.44 10.00 -12.22
N ALA A 434 -8.29 8.72 -12.53
CA ALA A 434 -9.18 8.02 -13.45
C ALA A 434 -10.45 7.61 -12.70
N VAL A 435 -11.60 8.13 -13.14
CA VAL A 435 -12.91 7.77 -12.61
C VAL A 435 -13.71 7.03 -13.69
N LYS A 436 -14.06 5.79 -13.40
CA LYS A 436 -14.93 4.96 -14.25
C LYS A 436 -16.30 4.85 -13.60
N ALA A 437 -17.36 5.03 -14.38
CA ALA A 437 -18.74 4.86 -13.94
C ALA A 437 -19.57 4.17 -15.05
N THR A 438 -19.99 2.92 -14.85
CA THR A 438 -20.85 2.19 -15.82
C THR A 438 -22.32 2.61 -15.76
N ASN A 439 -22.71 3.26 -14.68
CA ASN A 439 -24.03 3.84 -14.43
C ASN A 439 -23.86 5.17 -13.68
N ASN A 440 -24.92 5.97 -13.59
CA ASN A 440 -24.91 7.18 -12.75
C ASN A 440 -24.50 6.78 -11.33
N THR A 441 -23.45 7.41 -10.82
CA THR A 441 -22.76 6.99 -9.60
C THR A 441 -22.49 8.21 -8.72
N THR A 442 -22.85 8.11 -7.44
CA THR A 442 -22.43 9.06 -6.41
C THR A 442 -21.08 8.64 -5.87
N ILE A 443 -20.12 9.56 -5.83
CA ILE A 443 -18.77 9.34 -5.31
C ILE A 443 -18.52 10.27 -4.13
N LYS A 444 -18.01 9.73 -3.02
CA LYS A 444 -17.58 10.50 -1.84
C LYS A 444 -16.07 10.39 -1.63
N PHE A 445 -15.37 11.51 -1.70
CA PHE A 445 -13.93 11.61 -1.49
C PHE A 445 -13.61 12.17 -0.11
N TYR A 446 -12.68 11.56 0.61
CA TYR A 446 -12.12 12.08 1.87
C TYR A 446 -10.77 11.43 2.21
N VAL A 447 -9.97 12.12 3.02
CA VAL A 447 -8.65 11.65 3.48
C VAL A 447 -8.77 11.01 4.88
N PRO A 448 -8.72 9.67 5.02
CA PRO A 448 -8.78 9.02 6.33
C PRO A 448 -7.46 9.07 7.13
N GLU A 449 -6.32 9.29 6.47
CA GLU A 449 -4.99 9.14 7.09
C GLU A 449 -3.98 10.06 6.40
N VAL A 450 -3.15 10.73 7.21
CA VAL A 450 -2.01 11.56 6.79
C VAL A 450 -0.83 11.22 7.68
N ILE A 451 0.32 10.87 7.09
CA ILE A 451 1.53 10.45 7.79
C ILE A 451 2.71 11.27 7.30
N ASN A 452 3.41 11.93 8.21
CA ASN A 452 4.62 12.76 7.95
C ASN A 452 4.49 13.76 6.80
N PHE A 453 3.27 14.19 6.49
CA PHE A 453 2.99 15.27 5.55
C PHE A 453 2.60 16.51 6.34
N ASP A 454 3.00 17.69 5.87
CA ASP A 454 2.74 18.95 6.56
C ASP A 454 1.23 19.11 6.79
N LEU A 455 0.84 19.14 8.07
CA LEU A 455 -0.56 19.22 8.46
C LEU A 455 -1.17 20.59 8.15
N SER A 456 -0.36 21.60 7.80
CA SER A 456 -0.86 22.88 7.30
C SER A 456 -1.26 22.86 5.82
N GLN A 457 -0.70 21.91 5.04
CA GLN A 457 -1.03 21.77 3.62
C GLN A 457 -2.47 21.30 3.44
N SER A 458 -3.22 21.99 2.58
CA SER A 458 -4.55 21.58 2.19
C SER A 458 -4.47 20.43 1.17
N ILE A 459 -5.52 19.61 1.12
CA ILE A 459 -5.67 18.57 0.10
C ILE A 459 -7.07 18.73 -0.49
N TYR A 460 -7.13 19.05 -1.77
CA TYR A 460 -8.37 19.30 -2.50
C TYR A 460 -8.60 18.24 -3.58
N ILE A 461 -9.88 17.99 -3.87
CA ILE A 461 -10.29 17.51 -5.19
C ILE A 461 -10.65 18.73 -6.02
N HIS A 462 -9.99 18.90 -7.16
CA HIS A 462 -10.39 19.80 -8.24
C HIS A 462 -11.31 19.03 -9.19
N ASP A 463 -12.55 19.51 -9.35
CA ASP A 463 -13.48 19.03 -10.37
C ASP A 463 -13.45 19.99 -11.57
N ALA A 464 -12.84 19.55 -12.66
CA ALA A 464 -12.69 20.34 -13.87
C ALA A 464 -14.00 20.57 -14.64
N LEU A 465 -15.11 19.88 -14.26
CA LEU A 465 -16.41 20.09 -14.90
C LEU A 465 -16.98 21.48 -14.63
N ASP A 466 -16.86 21.95 -13.38
CA ASP A 466 -17.32 23.27 -12.92
C ASP A 466 -16.18 24.12 -12.33
N ASP A 467 -14.95 23.62 -12.46
CA ASP A 467 -13.71 24.24 -12.00
C ASP A 467 -13.71 24.47 -10.47
N SER A 468 -14.38 23.62 -9.70
CA SER A 468 -14.50 23.76 -8.24
C SER A 468 -13.39 23.03 -7.47
N TYR A 469 -13.06 23.53 -6.28
CA TYR A 469 -12.03 22.97 -5.39
C TYR A 469 -12.67 22.58 -4.06
N HIS A 470 -12.52 21.32 -3.66
CA HIS A 470 -13.17 20.77 -2.48
C HIS A 470 -12.17 20.20 -1.48
N ASP A 471 -12.11 20.77 -0.28
CA ASP A 471 -11.20 20.32 0.78
C ASP A 471 -11.63 18.93 1.28
N ILE A 472 -10.86 17.91 0.90
CA ILE A 472 -11.09 16.51 1.28
C ILE A 472 -10.26 16.07 2.48
N LYS A 473 -9.38 16.94 2.98
CA LYS A 473 -8.63 16.70 4.21
C LYS A 473 -9.50 16.90 5.43
N ASN A 474 -10.31 17.95 5.43
CA ASN A 474 -11.16 18.32 6.56
C ASN A 474 -12.64 17.97 6.35
N ASN A 475 -13.08 17.75 5.12
CA ASN A 475 -14.48 17.48 4.79
C ASN A 475 -14.62 16.27 3.84
N VAL A 476 -15.86 15.84 3.62
CA VAL A 476 -16.21 14.87 2.58
C VAL A 476 -16.72 15.63 1.36
N TYR A 477 -16.14 15.38 0.19
CA TYR A 477 -16.67 15.86 -1.08
C TYR A 477 -17.56 14.80 -1.72
N GLU A 478 -18.84 15.11 -1.92
CA GLU A 478 -19.82 14.21 -2.55
C GLU A 478 -20.26 14.77 -3.91
N VAL A 479 -20.18 13.94 -4.96
CA VAL A 479 -20.51 14.34 -6.33
C VAL A 479 -21.25 13.24 -7.07
N ALA A 480 -22.24 13.61 -7.88
CA ALA A 480 -22.90 12.72 -8.81
C ALA A 480 -22.20 12.75 -10.17
N VAL A 481 -21.82 11.58 -10.67
CA VAL A 481 -21.12 11.39 -11.94
C VAL A 481 -22.02 10.58 -12.86
N LEU A 482 -22.24 11.06 -14.09
CA LEU A 482 -22.99 10.32 -15.11
C LEU A 482 -22.18 9.11 -15.58
N LYS A 483 -22.84 8.17 -16.26
CA LYS A 483 -22.15 7.06 -16.92
C LYS A 483 -21.05 7.59 -17.85
N GLY A 484 -19.81 7.13 -17.66
CA GLY A 484 -18.67 7.54 -18.46
C GLY A 484 -17.32 7.06 -17.90
N THR A 485 -16.24 7.41 -18.59
CA THR A 485 -14.87 7.32 -18.07
C THR A 485 -14.30 8.73 -18.12
N TYR A 486 -13.76 9.20 -17.00
CA TYR A 486 -13.28 10.55 -16.80
C TYR A 486 -11.82 10.46 -16.35
N ASN A 487 -10.90 10.78 -17.25
CA ASN A 487 -9.45 10.72 -17.00
C ASN A 487 -8.84 12.12 -16.76
N ASP A 488 -9.65 13.16 -16.95
CA ASP A 488 -9.29 14.57 -17.01
C ASP A 488 -10.18 15.45 -16.10
N ARG A 489 -11.23 14.87 -15.51
CA ARG A 489 -12.18 15.61 -14.67
C ARG A 489 -11.67 15.85 -13.25
N PHE A 490 -11.15 14.82 -12.58
CA PHE A 490 -10.83 14.90 -11.16
C PHE A 490 -9.32 14.90 -10.96
N ASN A 491 -8.83 15.87 -10.21
CA ASN A 491 -7.42 15.95 -9.83
C ASN A 491 -7.29 16.16 -8.33
N ILE A 492 -6.31 15.52 -7.70
CA ILE A 492 -5.86 15.93 -6.38
C ILE A 492 -4.96 17.16 -6.56
N THR A 493 -5.20 18.20 -5.76
CA THR A 493 -4.42 19.45 -5.77
C THR A 493 -4.17 19.91 -4.34
N PHE A 494 -3.13 20.72 -4.13
CA PHE A 494 -2.77 21.25 -2.80
C PHE A 494 -3.13 22.72 -2.63
N ILE A 495 -3.49 23.38 -3.73
CA ILE A 495 -3.93 24.78 -3.77
C ILE A 495 -5.34 24.90 -4.35
N ASP A 496 -6.10 25.84 -3.79
CA ASP A 496 -7.32 26.35 -4.40
C ASP A 496 -6.93 27.56 -5.26
N GLU A 497 -6.73 27.31 -6.56
CA GLU A 497 -6.30 28.35 -7.50
C GLU A 497 -7.30 29.51 -7.56
N LYS A 498 -8.59 29.28 -7.28
CA LYS A 498 -9.62 30.34 -7.22
C LYS A 498 -9.44 31.23 -5.99
N LYS A 499 -9.05 30.67 -4.84
CA LYS A 499 -8.70 31.47 -3.65
C LYS A 499 -7.39 32.24 -3.82
N LEU A 500 -6.40 31.65 -4.48
CA LEU A 500 -5.14 32.34 -4.81
C LEU A 500 -5.35 33.44 -5.86
N ASN A 501 -6.31 33.28 -6.78
CA ASN A 501 -6.69 34.30 -7.76
C ASN A 501 -7.39 35.54 -7.16
N THR A 502 -7.54 35.62 -5.84
CA THR A 502 -8.04 36.84 -5.18
C THR A 502 -6.96 37.90 -4.91
N LYS A 503 -5.74 37.74 -5.45
CA LYS A 503 -4.65 38.72 -5.31
C LYS A 503 -3.91 39.10 -6.59
N ASP A 504 -4.62 39.20 -7.72
CA ASP A 504 -4.15 40.02 -8.85
C ASP A 504 -5.30 40.67 -9.63
N LEU A 505 -6.08 41.51 -8.92
CA LEU A 505 -6.89 42.54 -9.58
C LEU A 505 -6.01 43.74 -9.93
N THR A 506 -5.12 43.60 -10.91
CA THR A 506 -4.52 44.75 -11.61
C THR A 506 -4.58 44.62 -13.13
N LYS A 507 -5.79 44.34 -13.64
CA LYS A 507 -6.34 45.20 -14.68
C LYS A 507 -7.32 46.13 -13.98
N SER A 508 -6.90 47.37 -13.72
CA SER A 508 -7.65 48.30 -12.88
C SER A 508 -9.01 48.62 -13.49
N LYS A 509 -10.09 48.07 -12.92
CA LYS A 509 -11.48 48.42 -13.27
C LYS A 509 -11.82 49.89 -12.96
N PHE A 510 -10.95 50.55 -12.20
CA PHE A 510 -11.01 51.97 -11.91
C PHE A 510 -9.74 52.66 -12.43
N THR A 511 -9.89 53.84 -13.04
CA THR A 511 -8.75 54.69 -13.38
C THR A 511 -8.82 55.95 -12.52
N ILE A 512 -7.82 56.20 -11.68
CA ILE A 512 -7.74 57.39 -10.82
C ILE A 512 -6.73 58.36 -11.45
N ILE A 513 -7.17 59.59 -11.74
CA ILE A 513 -6.36 60.62 -12.39
C ILE A 513 -6.48 61.92 -11.61
N GLN A 514 -5.34 62.49 -11.25
CA GLN A 514 -5.28 63.85 -10.74
C GLN A 514 -5.03 64.83 -11.90
N ASN A 515 -5.97 65.73 -12.13
CA ASN A 515 -5.79 66.87 -13.03
C ASN A 515 -5.38 68.09 -12.21
N ASN A 516 -4.11 68.47 -12.30
CA ASN A 516 -3.54 69.57 -11.54
C ASN A 516 -3.93 70.96 -12.09
N THR A 517 -4.29 71.06 -13.38
CA THR A 517 -4.75 72.33 -13.98
C THR A 517 -6.15 72.69 -13.47
N ASP A 518 -7.05 71.70 -13.40
CA ASP A 518 -8.42 71.88 -12.94
C ASP A 518 -8.58 71.67 -11.42
N GLU A 519 -7.47 71.45 -10.70
CA GLU A 519 -7.44 71.10 -9.28
C GLU A 519 -8.44 70.00 -8.91
N LYS A 520 -8.48 68.92 -9.70
CA LYS A 520 -9.55 67.90 -9.61
C LYS A 520 -9.03 66.47 -9.69
N LEU A 521 -9.39 65.67 -8.68
CA LEU A 521 -9.22 64.22 -8.69
C LEU A 521 -10.42 63.57 -9.36
N THR A 522 -10.17 62.73 -10.36
CA THR A 522 -11.19 61.99 -11.11
C THR A 522 -11.01 60.50 -10.94
N ILE A 523 -12.10 59.80 -10.67
CA ILE A 523 -12.15 58.33 -10.67
C ILE A 523 -13.09 57.91 -11.79
N SER A 524 -12.58 57.20 -12.79
CA SER A 524 -13.38 56.55 -13.83
C SER A 524 -13.73 55.13 -13.39
N ASN A 525 -15.01 54.80 -13.44
CA ASN A 525 -15.62 53.52 -13.10
C ASN A 525 -16.39 53.03 -14.33
N THR A 526 -15.68 52.60 -15.37
CA THR A 526 -16.27 52.23 -16.66
C THR A 526 -17.28 51.09 -16.56
N ASP A 527 -17.10 50.23 -15.56
CA ASP A 527 -17.91 49.03 -15.33
C ASP A 527 -19.10 49.29 -14.38
N GLN A 528 -19.31 50.55 -13.94
CA GLN A 528 -20.39 50.94 -13.03
C GLN A 528 -20.47 50.05 -11.79
N ILE A 529 -19.32 49.78 -11.17
CA ILE A 529 -19.23 49.01 -9.93
C ILE A 529 -19.67 49.88 -8.76
N GLU A 530 -20.40 49.31 -7.80
CA GLU A 530 -20.87 50.04 -6.63
C GLU A 530 -19.72 50.33 -5.63
N ILE A 531 -19.41 51.62 -5.48
CA ILE A 531 -18.35 52.13 -4.61
C ILE A 531 -18.90 52.43 -3.23
N LYS A 532 -18.32 51.76 -2.22
CA LYS A 532 -18.65 51.93 -0.81
C LYS A 532 -17.96 53.15 -0.23
N SER A 533 -16.68 53.37 -0.51
CA SER A 533 -15.97 54.56 -0.02
C SER A 533 -14.78 54.96 -0.89
N VAL A 534 -14.45 56.25 -0.80
CA VAL A 534 -13.21 56.84 -1.32
C VAL A 534 -12.60 57.68 -0.20
N VAL A 535 -11.34 57.39 0.13
CA VAL A 535 -10.57 58.10 1.16
C VAL A 535 -9.25 58.58 0.55
N VAL A 536 -8.89 59.83 0.80
CA VAL A 536 -7.61 60.41 0.38
C VAL A 536 -6.79 60.73 1.62
N TYR A 537 -5.55 60.24 1.64
CA TYR A 537 -4.59 60.46 2.71
C TYR A 537 -3.43 61.32 2.23
N ASP A 538 -2.84 62.10 3.13
CA ASP A 538 -1.49 62.63 2.91
C ASP A 538 -0.40 61.60 3.24
N MET A 539 0.87 61.96 3.02
CA MET A 539 2.02 61.08 3.29
C MET A 539 2.22 60.72 4.77
N LEU A 540 1.58 61.43 5.69
CA LEU A 540 1.62 61.12 7.13
C LEU A 540 0.45 60.23 7.55
N GLY A 541 -0.40 59.81 6.60
CA GLY A 541 -1.58 58.97 6.85
C GLY A 541 -2.78 59.75 7.41
N ARG A 542 -2.75 61.09 7.40
CA ARG A 542 -3.91 61.89 7.82
C ARG A 542 -4.96 61.87 6.73
N ILE A 543 -6.23 61.68 7.09
CA ILE A 543 -7.36 61.72 6.16
C ILE A 543 -7.62 63.16 5.75
N ILE A 544 -7.57 63.40 4.44
CA ILE A 544 -7.78 64.70 3.79
C ILE A 544 -9.18 64.78 3.19
N LEU A 545 -9.67 63.66 2.66
CA LEU A 545 -11.02 63.52 2.13
C LEU A 545 -11.55 62.14 2.47
N SER A 546 -12.81 62.04 2.88
CA SER A 546 -13.51 60.77 3.03
C SER A 546 -14.94 60.92 2.53
N LYS A 547 -15.37 59.99 1.68
CA LYS A 547 -16.73 59.88 1.18
C LYS A 547 -17.17 58.43 1.27
N GLU A 548 -18.41 58.23 1.68
CA GLU A 548 -19.05 56.92 1.82
C GLU A 548 -20.32 56.88 0.97
N ILE A 549 -20.73 55.67 0.59
CA ILE A 549 -21.97 55.36 -0.16
C ILE A 549 -22.04 56.17 -1.46
N LEU A 550 -21.08 55.94 -2.35
CA LEU A 550 -20.95 56.70 -3.61
C LEU A 550 -21.79 56.13 -4.77
N GLY A 551 -22.37 54.94 -4.62
CA GLY A 551 -23.19 54.30 -5.66
C GLY A 551 -22.34 53.79 -6.83
N ASN A 552 -22.85 53.81 -8.06
CA ASN A 552 -22.24 53.17 -9.23
C ASN A 552 -22.06 54.08 -10.46
N ASN A 553 -21.86 55.38 -10.24
CA ASN A 553 -21.66 56.36 -11.31
C ASN A 553 -20.41 56.03 -12.13
N GLN A 554 -20.45 56.37 -13.42
CA GLN A 554 -19.34 56.15 -14.35
C GLN A 554 -18.11 57.02 -14.02
N TYR A 555 -18.32 58.20 -13.42
CA TYR A 555 -17.27 59.11 -13.01
C TYR A 555 -17.55 59.72 -11.64
N TYR A 556 -16.49 59.84 -10.84
CA TYR A 556 -16.48 60.57 -9.59
C TYR A 556 -15.45 61.68 -9.63
N TYR A 557 -15.78 62.77 -8.95
CA TYR A 557 -15.02 64.00 -9.00
C TYR A 557 -14.85 64.56 -7.60
N PHE A 558 -13.61 64.82 -7.21
CA PHE A 558 -13.27 65.43 -5.92
C PHE A 558 -12.39 66.65 -6.15
N SER A 559 -12.78 67.78 -5.56
CA SER A 559 -11.94 68.98 -5.59
C SER A 559 -10.67 68.73 -4.77
N THR A 560 -9.55 69.13 -5.34
CA THR A 560 -8.24 69.19 -4.68
C THR A 560 -7.77 70.62 -4.46
N SER A 561 -8.64 71.60 -4.72
CA SER A 561 -8.38 73.00 -4.46
C SER A 561 -8.11 73.22 -2.98
N GLY A 562 -7.05 73.98 -2.67
CA GLY A 562 -6.61 74.25 -1.30
C GLY A 562 -5.74 73.14 -0.68
N LEU A 563 -5.49 72.04 -1.38
CA LEU A 563 -4.48 71.06 -0.94
C LEU A 563 -3.08 71.55 -1.27
N SER A 564 -2.13 71.28 -0.36
CA SER A 564 -0.71 71.58 -0.55
C SER A 564 -0.11 70.72 -1.67
N SER A 565 0.88 71.25 -2.39
CA SER A 565 1.62 70.43 -3.35
C SER A 565 2.34 69.28 -2.65
N GLY A 566 2.14 68.05 -3.12
CA GLY A 566 2.63 66.86 -2.45
C GLY A 566 2.07 65.56 -3.02
N ILE A 567 2.49 64.46 -2.40
CA ILE A 567 1.99 63.12 -2.72
C ILE A 567 0.80 62.81 -1.83
N TYR A 568 -0.23 62.21 -2.42
CA TYR A 568 -1.42 61.74 -1.73
C TYR A 568 -1.71 60.29 -2.12
N ILE A 569 -2.36 59.55 -1.22
CA ILE A 569 -2.79 58.18 -1.45
C ILE A 569 -4.31 58.17 -1.52
N VAL A 570 -4.86 57.67 -2.62
CA VAL A 570 -6.29 57.48 -2.82
C VAL A 570 -6.61 56.02 -2.59
N GLU A 571 -7.49 55.75 -1.64
CA GLU A 571 -8.04 54.45 -1.32
C GLU A 571 -9.50 54.40 -1.75
N LEU A 572 -9.85 53.41 -2.55
CA LEU A 572 -11.21 53.13 -3.00
C LEU A 572 -11.62 51.73 -2.52
N LEU A 573 -12.80 51.63 -1.94
CA LEU A 573 -13.38 50.37 -1.48
C LEU A 573 -14.75 50.17 -2.12
N THR A 574 -15.00 49.00 -2.70
CA THR A 574 -16.32 48.62 -3.22
C THR A 574 -17.18 47.95 -2.14
N VAL A 575 -18.48 47.79 -2.41
CA VAL A 575 -19.39 47.06 -1.50
C VAL A 575 -18.97 45.60 -1.29
N ASP A 576 -18.40 44.97 -2.32
CA ASP A 576 -17.86 43.59 -2.29
C ASP A 576 -16.46 43.50 -1.66
N ALA A 577 -16.05 44.53 -0.90
CA ALA A 577 -14.76 44.62 -0.23
C ALA A 577 -13.52 44.58 -1.14
N LEU A 578 -13.66 44.92 -2.43
CA LEU A 578 -12.51 45.10 -3.32
C LEU A 578 -11.84 46.44 -3.03
N LYS A 579 -10.53 46.42 -2.81
CA LYS A 579 -9.72 47.58 -2.44
C LYS A 579 -8.78 47.98 -3.58
N THR A 580 -8.84 49.23 -4.02
CA THR A 580 -7.89 49.84 -4.95
C THR A 580 -7.15 50.96 -4.26
N ILE A 581 -5.82 51.00 -4.36
CA ILE A 581 -4.98 52.05 -3.80
C ILE A 581 -4.14 52.65 -4.92
N GLN A 582 -4.17 53.97 -5.08
CA GLN A 582 -3.35 54.66 -6.05
C GLN A 582 -2.68 55.90 -5.46
N LYS A 583 -1.39 56.04 -5.74
CA LYS A 583 -0.62 57.26 -5.45
C LYS A 583 -0.90 58.32 -6.51
N VAL A 584 -1.19 59.54 -6.08
CA VAL A 584 -1.35 60.72 -6.95
C VAL A 584 -0.44 61.85 -6.48
N ILE A 585 -0.04 62.71 -7.41
CA ILE A 585 0.78 63.90 -7.12
C ILE A 585 -0.08 65.12 -7.41
N ILE A 586 -0.36 65.89 -6.36
CA ILE A 586 -1.06 67.17 -6.46
C ILE A 586 0.01 68.26 -6.55
N SER A 587 -0.04 69.11 -7.58
CA SER A 587 0.91 70.20 -7.77
C SER A 587 0.17 71.51 -8.08
N ASN A 588 0.53 72.57 -7.36
CA ASN A 588 -0.09 73.90 -7.51
C ASN A 588 0.71 74.79 -8.48
N SER A 589 1.61 74.22 -9.29
CA SER A 589 2.52 74.91 -10.21
C SER A 589 1.83 75.43 -11.50
N GLY A 590 0.51 75.58 -11.48
CA GLY A 590 -0.31 76.10 -12.58
C GLY A 590 -0.83 77.53 -12.37
N LYS A 591 -0.23 78.31 -11.47
CA LYS A 591 -0.39 79.77 -11.44
C LYS A 591 0.77 80.47 -12.14
#